data_AF-A0A5C5VWN2-F1
#
_entry.id   AF-A0A5C5VWN2-F1
#
_cell.length_a   1.000
_cell.length_b   1.000
_cell.length_c   1.000
_cell.angle_alpha   90.00
_cell.angle_beta   90.00
_cell.angle_gamma   90.00
#
_symmetry.space_group_name_H-M   'P 1'
#
loop_
_entity.id
_entity.type
_entity.pdbx_description
1 polymer ?
#
loop_
_entity_poly.entity_id
_entity_poly.type
_entity_poly.pdbx_seq_one_letter_code
_entity_poly.pdbx_strand_id
1 'polypeptide(L)'
;MARGGFRLSEPPAATYPPLRESPMPLFEIETGSHIVISWAEDPESAKKVVTDNFPNEEVLRLTKRPRDTWVISKAALGITATMDPCTTARDCLSRAGGDKVHAIRLYMKDKGVDLEQARKAIESNMVMGW
;
A
#
# COMPACT_ATOMS: atom_id res chain seq x y z
N MET A 1 2.96 -41.21 -55.18
CA MET A 1 2.01 -40.24 -54.60
C MET A 1 1.48 -40.80 -53.29
N ALA A 2 1.92 -40.28 -52.15
CA ALA A 2 1.23 -40.41 -50.86
C ALA A 2 1.75 -39.31 -49.93
N ARG A 3 0.87 -38.38 -49.55
CA ARG A 3 1.17 -37.22 -48.69
C ARG A 3 1.14 -37.68 -47.23
N GLY A 4 2.28 -37.64 -46.54
CA GLY A 4 2.34 -37.82 -45.09
C GLY A 4 1.87 -36.55 -44.39
N GLY A 5 0.64 -36.55 -43.88
CA GLY A 5 0.10 -35.47 -43.06
C GLY A 5 0.64 -35.55 -41.63
N PHE A 6 1.48 -34.60 -41.25
CA PHE A 6 1.91 -34.42 -39.87
C PHE A 6 0.78 -33.71 -39.10
N ARG A 7 0.00 -34.45 -38.31
CA ARG A 7 -0.94 -33.86 -37.34
C ARG A 7 -0.12 -33.27 -36.19
N LEU A 8 -0.12 -31.95 -36.06
CA LEU A 8 0.30 -31.28 -34.84
C LEU A 8 -0.68 -31.70 -33.73
N SER A 9 -0.19 -32.41 -32.71
CA SER A 9 -0.95 -32.69 -31.50
C SER A 9 -1.18 -31.39 -30.74
N GLU A 10 -2.43 -30.98 -30.55
CA GLU A 10 -2.77 -29.88 -29.65
C GLU A 10 -2.28 -30.19 -28.24
N PRO A 11 -1.66 -29.21 -27.54
CA PRO A 11 -1.28 -29.41 -26.15
C PRO A 11 -2.55 -29.59 -25.30
N PRO A 12 -2.52 -30.42 -24.25
CA PRO A 12 -3.69 -30.61 -23.39
C PRO A 12 -4.07 -29.28 -22.75
N ALA A 13 -5.36 -28.93 -22.81
CA ALA A 13 -5.91 -27.76 -22.15
C ALA A 13 -5.51 -27.79 -20.67
N ALA A 14 -4.73 -26.80 -20.23
CA ALA A 14 -4.41 -26.63 -18.83
C ALA A 14 -5.73 -26.50 -18.05
N THR A 15 -6.06 -27.53 -17.29
CA THR A 15 -7.18 -27.48 -16.34
C THR A 15 -6.71 -26.61 -15.20
N TYR A 16 -6.94 -25.30 -15.32
CA TYR A 16 -6.76 -24.41 -14.19
C TYR A 16 -7.74 -24.88 -13.11
N PRO A 17 -7.27 -25.13 -11.86
CA PRO A 17 -8.19 -25.35 -10.77
C PRO A 17 -9.17 -24.17 -10.72
N PRO A 18 -10.45 -24.40 -10.43
CA PRO A 18 -11.43 -23.32 -10.36
C PRO A 18 -10.89 -22.24 -9.42
N LEU A 19 -10.93 -20.98 -9.89
CA LEU A 19 -10.50 -19.82 -9.12
C LEU A 19 -11.35 -19.75 -7.84
N ARG A 20 -10.78 -20.30 -6.77
CA ARG A 20 -11.07 -20.17 -5.34
C ARG A 20 -12.55 -20.04 -4.96
N GLU A 21 -13.03 -21.09 -4.31
CA GLU A 21 -14.29 -21.16 -3.57
C GLU A 21 -14.52 -19.91 -2.70
N SER A 22 -15.75 -19.40 -2.78
CA SER A 22 -16.42 -18.36 -1.99
C SER A 22 -15.53 -17.48 -1.09
N PRO A 23 -15.49 -16.14 -1.27
CA PRO A 23 -14.72 -15.30 -0.37
C PRO A 23 -15.25 -15.48 1.04
N MET A 24 -14.43 -16.09 1.91
CA MET A 24 -14.69 -16.17 3.35
C MET A 24 -15.09 -14.78 3.85
N PRO A 25 -16.03 -14.62 4.79
CA PRO A 25 -16.43 -13.29 5.24
C PRO A 25 -15.33 -12.56 6.03
N LEU A 26 -15.27 -11.24 5.86
CA LEU A 26 -14.37 -10.37 6.62
C LEU A 26 -15.06 -9.91 7.90
N PHE A 27 -14.40 -10.07 9.04
CA PHE A 27 -14.88 -9.63 10.35
C PHE A 27 -14.04 -8.48 10.90
N GLU A 28 -14.72 -7.55 11.56
CA GLU A 28 -14.13 -6.54 12.45
C GLU A 28 -14.42 -6.97 13.88
N ILE A 29 -13.36 -7.14 14.68
CA ILE A 29 -13.42 -7.62 16.06
C ILE A 29 -12.76 -6.57 16.95
N GLU A 30 -13.55 -5.89 17.76
CA GLU A 30 -13.10 -4.87 18.69
C GLU A 30 -12.79 -5.53 20.03
N THR A 31 -11.64 -5.16 20.59
CA THR A 31 -11.14 -5.59 21.91
C THR A 31 -10.83 -4.37 22.77
N GLY A 32 -10.32 -4.57 23.99
CA GLY A 32 -9.95 -3.48 24.88
C GLY A 32 -8.88 -2.56 24.28
N SER A 33 -7.90 -3.14 23.57
CA SER A 33 -6.76 -2.38 23.03
C SER A 33 -6.70 -2.32 21.50
N HIS A 34 -7.42 -3.19 20.79
CA HIS A 34 -7.24 -3.39 19.34
C HIS A 34 -8.55 -3.50 18.57
N ILE A 35 -8.52 -3.07 17.30
CA ILE A 35 -9.49 -3.47 16.28
C ILE A 35 -8.81 -4.50 15.36
N VAL A 36 -9.23 -5.76 15.46
CA VAL A 36 -8.69 -6.89 14.70
C VAL A 36 -9.55 -7.11 13.46
N ILE A 37 -8.91 -7.15 12.28
CA ILE A 37 -9.56 -7.41 11.00
C ILE A 37 -9.11 -8.78 10.49
N SER A 38 -10.04 -9.73 10.41
CA SER A 38 -9.72 -11.10 10.00
C SER A 38 -10.77 -11.69 9.07
N TRP A 39 -10.29 -12.45 8.08
CA TRP A 39 -11.11 -13.37 7.32
C TRP A 39 -11.40 -14.61 8.16
N ALA A 40 -12.66 -15.03 8.23
CA ALA A 40 -13.07 -16.23 8.94
C ALA A 40 -14.33 -16.81 8.29
N GLU A 41 -14.62 -18.09 8.51
CA GLU A 41 -15.81 -18.74 7.93
C GLU A 41 -17.10 -18.23 8.60
N ASP A 42 -17.03 -17.97 9.90
CA ASP A 42 -18.15 -17.67 10.77
C ASP A 42 -17.70 -16.84 12.00
N PRO A 43 -18.64 -16.31 12.81
CA PRO A 43 -18.30 -15.50 13.97
C PRO A 43 -17.46 -16.19 15.04
N GLU A 44 -17.60 -17.50 15.24
CA GLU A 44 -16.84 -18.24 16.27
C GLU A 44 -15.40 -18.46 15.81
N SER A 45 -15.19 -18.80 14.53
CA SER A 45 -13.83 -18.85 13.96
C SER A 45 -13.13 -17.49 14.00
N ALA A 46 -13.87 -16.38 13.82
CA ALA A 46 -13.33 -15.03 13.99
C ALA A 46 -12.89 -14.73 15.45
N LYS A 47 -13.69 -15.14 16.46
CA LYS A 47 -13.30 -14.99 17.88
C LYS A 47 -12.07 -15.80 18.22
N LYS A 48 -11.96 -17.03 17.69
CA LYS A 48 -10.82 -17.90 17.92
C LYS A 48 -9.50 -17.25 17.49
N VAL A 49 -9.50 -16.47 16.41
CA VAL A 49 -8.32 -15.68 15.99
C VAL A 49 -7.85 -14.75 17.11
N VAL A 50 -8.76 -14.10 17.84
CA VAL A 50 -8.40 -13.24 18.97
C VAL A 50 -7.85 -14.09 20.11
N THR A 51 -8.53 -15.16 20.51
CA THR A 51 -8.09 -16.02 21.62
C THR A 51 -6.70 -16.62 21.37
N ASP A 52 -6.41 -17.03 20.13
CA ASP A 52 -5.15 -17.67 19.76
C ASP A 52 -3.97 -16.68 19.72
N ASN A 53 -4.19 -15.43 19.31
CA ASN A 53 -3.12 -14.44 19.07
C ASN A 53 -3.02 -13.37 20.17
N PHE A 54 -4.13 -13.10 20.86
CA PHE A 54 -4.27 -12.06 21.87
C PHE A 54 -5.01 -12.64 23.09
N PRO A 55 -4.42 -13.63 23.79
CA PRO A 55 -5.12 -14.42 24.83
C PRO A 55 -5.59 -13.60 26.04
N ASN A 56 -5.04 -12.39 26.22
CA ASN A 56 -5.40 -11.50 27.33
C ASN A 56 -6.42 -10.42 26.91
N GLU A 57 -6.83 -10.37 25.64
CA GLU A 57 -7.80 -9.42 25.14
C GLU A 57 -9.21 -10.02 25.18
N GLU A 58 -10.18 -9.22 25.63
CA GLU A 58 -11.59 -9.58 25.60
C GLU A 58 -12.26 -9.01 24.35
N VAL A 59 -13.11 -9.80 23.68
CA VAL A 59 -13.89 -9.34 22.52
C VAL A 59 -15.06 -8.50 23.01
N LEU A 60 -15.00 -7.19 22.76
CA LEU A 60 -16.06 -6.23 23.10
C LEU A 60 -17.16 -6.20 22.05
N ARG A 61 -16.80 -6.27 20.77
CA ARG A 61 -17.75 -6.21 19.65
C ARG A 61 -17.25 -7.03 18.47
N LEU A 62 -18.15 -7.71 17.79
CA LEU A 62 -17.86 -8.47 16.57
C LEU A 62 -18.87 -8.13 15.49
N THR A 63 -18.39 -7.70 14.33
CA THR A 63 -19.24 -7.30 13.20
C THR A 63 -18.75 -7.93 11.91
N LYS A 64 -19.66 -8.60 11.18
CA LYS A 64 -19.41 -9.04 9.81
C LYS A 64 -19.45 -7.84 8.88
N ARG A 65 -18.38 -7.62 8.10
CA ARG A 65 -18.31 -6.52 7.16
C ARG A 65 -19.17 -6.80 5.92
N PRO A 66 -19.80 -5.77 5.35
CA PRO A 66 -20.54 -5.89 4.08
C PRO A 66 -19.61 -5.95 2.85
N ARG A 67 -18.32 -5.64 3.01
CA ARG A 67 -17.30 -5.65 1.95
C ARG A 67 -16.01 -6.29 2.46
N ASP A 68 -15.20 -6.75 1.53
CA ASP A 68 -13.86 -7.33 1.72
C ASP A 68 -12.74 -6.29 1.89
N THR A 69 -13.09 -5.01 1.93
CA THR A 69 -12.14 -3.90 1.98
C THR A 69 -12.25 -3.14 3.30
N TRP A 70 -11.10 -2.77 3.88
CA TRP A 70 -11.02 -1.88 5.03
C TRP A 70 -10.01 -0.75 4.77
N VAL A 71 -10.33 0.44 5.27
CA VAL A 71 -9.50 1.64 5.13
C VAL A 71 -9.20 2.20 6.50
N ILE A 72 -7.93 2.44 6.78
CA ILE A 72 -7.47 3.27 7.89
C ILE A 72 -6.85 4.53 7.31
N SER A 73 -7.31 5.69 7.77
CA SER A 73 -6.70 6.96 7.38
C SER A 73 -5.27 7.05 7.90
N LYS A 74 -4.28 7.28 7.01
CA LYS A 74 -2.88 7.54 7.41
C LYS A 74 -2.76 8.63 8.49
N ALA A 75 -3.57 9.68 8.37
CA ALA A 75 -3.65 10.75 9.35
C ALA A 75 -4.11 10.27 10.74
N ALA A 76 -5.04 9.32 10.81
CA ALA A 76 -5.51 8.75 12.07
C ALA A 76 -4.42 7.88 12.75
N LEU A 77 -3.49 7.36 11.97
CA LEU A 77 -2.28 6.67 12.45
C LEU A 77 -1.13 7.65 12.78
N GLY A 78 -1.33 8.96 12.64
CA GLY A 78 -0.26 9.96 12.79
C GLY A 78 0.78 9.92 11.66
N ILE A 79 0.54 9.16 10.59
CA ILE A 79 1.43 9.07 9.43
C ILE A 79 1.15 10.27 8.52
N THR A 80 1.87 11.36 8.75
CA THR A 80 1.85 12.59 7.95
C THR A 80 2.91 12.55 6.85
N ALA A 81 3.02 11.45 6.13
CA ALA A 81 3.86 11.40 4.94
C ALA A 81 3.09 12.01 3.76
N THR A 82 3.33 13.29 3.48
CA THR A 82 3.01 13.90 2.18
C THR A 82 4.26 14.52 1.61
N MET A 83 4.83 13.87 0.60
CA MET A 83 5.15 14.48 -0.69
C MET A 83 5.96 13.45 -1.45
N ASP A 84 5.40 12.97 -2.57
CA ASP A 84 6.24 12.38 -3.61
C ASP A 84 7.42 13.33 -3.83
N PRO A 85 8.65 12.80 -3.82
CA PRO A 85 9.83 13.63 -3.96
C PRO A 85 9.70 14.44 -5.25
N CYS A 86 9.66 15.77 -5.11
CA CYS A 86 9.54 16.65 -6.25
C CYS A 86 10.71 16.39 -7.20
N THR A 87 10.43 15.81 -8.36
CA THR A 87 11.44 15.46 -9.36
C THR A 87 12.23 16.69 -9.80
N THR A 88 11.58 17.86 -9.87
CA THR A 88 12.26 19.14 -10.13
C THR A 88 13.21 19.55 -9.00
N ALA A 89 12.87 19.28 -7.72
CA ALA A 89 13.76 19.58 -6.60
C ALA A 89 15.01 18.68 -6.62
N ARG A 90 14.86 17.41 -7.00
CA ARG A 90 15.99 16.49 -7.20
C ARG A 90 16.90 16.91 -8.36
N ASP A 91 16.33 17.32 -9.48
CA ASP A 91 17.11 17.86 -10.61
C ASP A 91 17.89 19.12 -10.20
N CYS A 92 17.25 20.03 -9.46
CA CYS A 92 17.92 21.22 -8.92
C CYS A 92 19.07 20.86 -7.97
N LEU A 93 18.88 19.88 -7.09
CA LEU A 93 19.94 19.37 -6.20
C LEU A 93 21.08 18.72 -6.99
N SER A 94 20.77 17.97 -8.05
CA SER A 94 21.75 17.37 -8.96
C SER A 94 22.58 18.40 -9.69
N ARG A 95 21.95 19.43 -10.24
CA ARG A 95 22.63 20.55 -10.91
C ARG A 95 23.45 21.39 -9.92
N ALA A 96 23.00 21.48 -8.67
CA ALA A 96 23.69 22.18 -7.59
C ALA A 96 24.82 21.36 -6.94
N GLY A 97 25.02 20.09 -7.32
CA GLY A 97 25.97 19.20 -6.66
C GLY A 97 25.66 18.99 -5.16
N GLY A 98 24.38 19.09 -4.77
CA GLY A 98 23.94 19.00 -3.38
C GLY A 98 24.06 20.29 -2.57
N ASP A 99 24.49 21.40 -3.15
CA ASP A 99 24.47 22.70 -2.49
C ASP A 99 23.01 23.17 -2.30
N LYS A 100 22.58 23.22 -1.04
CA LYS A 100 21.22 23.60 -0.65
C LYS A 100 20.83 25.00 -1.14
N VAL A 101 21.70 26.00 -0.99
CA VAL A 101 21.38 27.40 -1.30
C VAL A 101 21.26 27.58 -2.81
N HIS A 102 22.16 26.96 -3.56
CA HIS A 102 22.14 26.95 -5.02
C HIS A 102 20.90 26.22 -5.55
N ALA A 103 20.57 25.04 -5.00
CA ALA A 103 19.38 24.29 -5.39
C ALA A 103 18.07 25.07 -5.12
N ILE A 104 17.98 25.80 -3.99
CA ILE A 104 16.84 26.68 -3.70
C ILE A 104 16.69 27.76 -4.76
N ARG A 105 17.79 28.44 -5.14
CA ARG A 105 17.77 29.47 -6.18
C ARG A 105 17.35 28.92 -7.55
N LEU A 106 17.86 27.75 -7.92
CA LEU A 106 17.46 27.07 -9.16
C LEU A 106 15.97 26.72 -9.13
N TYR A 107 15.47 26.19 -8.02
CA TYR A 107 14.08 25.79 -7.89
C TYR A 107 13.12 26.99 -7.94
N MET A 108 13.48 28.10 -7.27
CA MET A 108 12.73 29.36 -7.36
C MET A 108 12.68 29.87 -8.80
N LYS A 109 13.79 29.79 -9.54
CA LYS A 109 13.85 30.21 -10.95
C LYS A 109 12.99 29.31 -11.86
N ASP A 110 13.06 28.00 -11.68
CA ASP A 110 12.40 27.04 -12.58
C ASP A 110 10.89 26.92 -12.31
N LYS A 111 10.44 27.13 -11.07
CA LYS A 111 9.02 27.03 -10.67
C LYS A 111 8.33 28.37 -10.42
N GLY A 112 9.08 29.47 -10.33
CA GLY A 112 8.52 30.79 -10.04
C GLY A 112 7.86 30.91 -8.66
N VAL A 113 8.33 30.12 -7.69
CA VAL A 113 7.79 30.09 -6.32
C VAL A 113 8.61 30.96 -5.37
N ASP A 114 8.02 31.29 -4.21
CA ASP A 114 8.71 31.99 -3.15
C ASP A 114 9.80 31.15 -2.46
N LEU A 115 10.59 31.82 -1.62
CA LEU A 115 11.72 31.23 -0.90
C LEU A 115 11.29 30.14 0.08
N GLU A 116 10.16 30.30 0.75
CA GLU A 116 9.70 29.35 1.77
C GLU A 116 9.27 28.04 1.12
N GLN A 117 8.50 28.13 0.04
CA GLN A 117 8.06 26.99 -0.75
C GLN A 117 9.25 26.26 -1.39
N ALA A 118 10.22 27.00 -1.95
CA ALA A 118 11.44 26.42 -2.50
C ALA A 118 12.28 25.74 -1.43
N ARG A 119 12.46 26.38 -0.26
CA ARG A 119 13.22 25.81 0.86
C ARG A 119 12.61 24.49 1.32
N LYS A 120 11.29 24.44 1.52
CA LYS A 120 10.59 23.22 1.94
C LYS A 120 10.76 22.08 0.94
N ALA A 121 10.64 22.37 -0.36
CA ALA A 121 10.79 21.36 -1.41
C ALA A 121 12.23 20.80 -1.47
N ILE A 122 13.25 21.67 -1.41
CA ILE A 122 14.66 21.25 -1.44
C ILE A 122 15.04 20.48 -0.17
N GLU A 123 14.71 21.01 1.02
CA GLU A 123 15.03 20.35 2.30
C GLU A 123 14.37 18.97 2.42
N SER A 124 13.11 18.86 1.99
CA SER A 124 12.38 17.58 1.99
C SER A 124 13.07 16.53 1.10
N ASN A 125 13.56 16.92 -0.09
CA ASN A 125 14.29 16.01 -0.98
C ASN A 125 15.69 15.65 -0.47
N MET A 126 16.40 16.59 0.18
CA MET A 126 17.69 16.29 0.79
C MET A 126 17.59 15.25 1.92
N VAL A 127 16.54 15.31 2.75
CA VAL A 127 16.29 14.35 3.83
C VAL A 127 15.98 12.94 3.30
N MET A 128 15.35 12.84 2.12
CA MET A 128 14.96 11.57 1.51
C MET A 128 16.07 10.87 0.72
N GLY A 129 17.27 11.44 0.62
CA GLY A 129 18.25 11.04 -0.38
C GLY A 129 17.84 11.60 -1.74
N TRP A 130 18.63 12.56 -2.22
CA TRP A 130 18.38 13.25 -3.47
C TRP A 130 19.13 12.61 -4.63
#